data_AF-A0A6V7I3V0-F1
#
_entry.id   AF-A0A6V7I3V0-F1
#
_cell.length_a   1.000
_cell.length_b   1.000
_cell.length_c   1.000
_cell.angle_alpha   90.00
_cell.angle_beta   90.00
_cell.angle_gamma   90.00
#
_symmetry.space_group_name_H-M   'P 1'
#
loop_
_entity.id
_entity.type
_entity.pdbx_description
1 polymer ?
#
loop_
_entity_poly.entity_id
_entity_poly.type
_entity_poly.pdbx_seq_one_letter_code
_entity_poly.pdbx_strand_id
1 'polypeptide(L)'
;HEHKQMHCRDGCRCEQQYRLYRLLAYDPNNECRGIFSDWFRFPSCCVCRCYDLPLEFRVTSRSPRTYKQSVKVKIPEDQWK
;
A
#
# COMPACT_ATOMS: atom_id res chain seq x y z
N HIS A 1 -24.19 4.84 2.33
CA HIS A 1 -23.50 5.86 3.15
C HIS A 1 -22.06 5.96 2.69
N GLU A 2 -21.73 7.01 1.94
CA GLU A 2 -20.44 7.19 1.24
C GLU A 2 -19.35 7.91 2.07
N HIS A 3 -19.51 8.04 3.38
CA HIS A 3 -18.58 8.82 4.22
C HIS A 3 -18.14 8.12 5.51
N LYS A 4 -18.23 6.78 5.58
CA LYS A 4 -17.66 6.06 6.73
C LYS A 4 -16.14 6.00 6.55
N GLN A 5 -15.40 6.73 7.39
CA GLN A 5 -13.94 6.79 7.38
C GLN A 5 -13.36 5.36 7.45
N MET A 6 -12.73 4.91 6.37
CA MET A 6 -12.16 3.56 6.26
C MET A 6 -10.72 3.56 6.79
N HIS A 7 -10.58 3.42 8.10
CA HIS A 7 -9.27 3.21 8.69
C HIS A 7 -8.77 1.78 8.48
N CYS A 8 -7.45 1.65 8.36
CA CYS A 8 -6.75 0.40 8.50
C CYS A 8 -6.98 -0.19 9.92
N ARG A 9 -6.79 -1.49 10.10
CA ARG A 9 -6.83 -2.13 11.43
C ARG A 9 -5.66 -1.63 12.29
N ASP A 10 -5.78 -1.75 13.61
CA ASP A 10 -4.70 -1.46 14.55
C ASP A 10 -3.45 -2.30 14.22
N GLY A 11 -2.27 -1.67 14.29
CA GLY A 11 -1.01 -2.28 13.85
C GLY A 11 -0.76 -2.23 12.32
N CYS A 12 -1.70 -1.68 11.55
CA CYS A 12 -1.55 -1.44 10.12
C CYS A 12 -1.55 0.06 9.80
N ARG A 13 -0.78 0.46 8.79
CA ARG A 13 -0.73 1.83 8.28
C ARG A 13 -1.33 1.91 6.90
N CYS A 14 -2.02 3.00 6.63
CA CYS A 14 -2.58 3.28 5.32
C CYS A 14 -1.50 3.99 4.48
N GLU A 15 -1.12 3.38 3.36
CA GLU A 15 -0.07 3.88 2.48
C GLU A 15 -0.64 4.29 1.13
N GLN A 16 -0.33 5.52 0.73
CA GLN A 16 -0.67 6.04 -0.59
C GLN A 16 0.23 5.40 -1.63
N GLN A 17 -0.37 4.68 -2.57
CA GLN A 17 0.30 4.19 -3.76
C GLN A 17 0.23 5.25 -4.85
N TYR A 18 1.28 5.29 -5.67
CA TYR A 18 1.37 6.24 -6.75
C TYR A 18 1.70 5.52 -8.05
N ARG A 19 1.25 6.10 -9.15
CA ARG A 19 1.61 5.68 -10.49
C ARG A 19 2.26 6.83 -11.24
N LEU A 20 3.19 6.48 -12.11
CA LEU A 20 3.84 7.43 -12.99
C LEU A 20 3.03 7.56 -14.28
N TYR A 21 2.75 8.78 -14.67
CA TYR A 21 2.10 9.12 -15.92
C TYR A 21 3.00 10.03 -16.73
N ARG A 22 3.12 9.76 -18.02
CA ARG A 22 3.92 10.56 -18.94
C ARG A 22 3.07 11.70 -19.47
N LEU A 23 3.41 12.94 -19.12
CA LEU A 23 2.68 14.15 -19.51
C LEU A 23 3.64 15.19 -20.10
N LEU A 24 3.08 16.24 -20.70
CA LEU A 24 3.83 17.40 -21.15
C LEU A 24 4.02 18.39 -19.99
N ALA A 25 5.23 18.93 -19.88
CA ALA A 25 5.64 19.90 -18.88
C ALA A 25 6.19 21.15 -19.57
N TYR A 26 6.01 22.31 -18.93
CA TYR A 26 6.60 23.58 -19.33
C TYR A 26 7.41 24.15 -18.16
N ASP A 27 8.66 24.51 -18.41
CA ASP A 27 9.54 25.13 -17.40
C ASP A 27 9.64 26.64 -17.67
N PRO A 28 9.01 27.50 -16.85
CA PRO A 28 9.03 28.94 -17.05
C PRO A 28 10.43 29.56 -16.83
N ASN A 29 11.36 28.85 -16.20
CA ASN A 29 12.70 29.35 -15.93
C ASN A 29 13.70 29.00 -17.05
N ASN A 30 13.30 28.21 -18.04
CA ASN A 30 14.16 27.80 -19.14
C ASN A 30 13.38 27.75 -20.46
N GLU A 31 13.27 28.91 -21.11
CA GLU A 31 12.58 29.04 -22.39
C GLU A 31 13.21 28.17 -23.49
N CYS A 32 14.52 27.92 -23.45
CA CYS A 32 15.21 27.08 -24.43
C CYS A 32 14.85 25.59 -24.32
N ARG A 33 14.43 25.12 -23.14
CA ARG A 33 13.97 23.73 -22.94
C ARG A 33 12.59 23.50 -23.56
N GLY A 34 11.77 24.54 -23.63
CA GLY A 34 10.44 24.50 -24.24
C GLY A 34 9.48 23.54 -23.53
N ILE A 35 8.52 23.01 -24.30
CA ILE A 35 7.58 21.98 -23.84
C ILE A 35 8.22 20.61 -24.04
N PHE A 36 8.32 19.82 -22.97
CA PHE A 36 8.95 18.49 -22.99
C PHE A 36 8.08 17.45 -22.29
N SER A 37 8.38 16.17 -22.53
CA SER A 37 7.66 15.07 -21.92
C SER A 37 8.39 14.57 -20.67
N ASP A 38 7.67 14.49 -19.55
CA ASP A 38 8.21 14.05 -18.26
C ASP A 38 7.25 13.10 -17.54
N TRP A 39 7.74 12.47 -16.47
CA TRP A 39 7.00 11.52 -15.64
C TRP A 39 6.50 12.17 -14.36
N PHE A 40 5.20 12.13 -14.17
CA PHE A 40 4.53 12.71 -13.02
C PHE A 40 3.95 11.63 -12.12
N ARG A 41 4.15 11.79 -10.81
CA ARG A 41 3.69 10.84 -9.80
C ARG A 41 2.30 11.22 -9.31
N PHE A 42 1.29 10.48 -9.74
CA PHE A 42 -0.11 10.69 -9.33
C PHE A 42 -0.55 9.70 -8.27
N PRO A 43 -1.28 10.15 -7.22
CA PRO A 43 -1.94 9.25 -6.27
C PRO A 43 -2.89 8.31 -7.01
N SER A 44 -2.79 6.99 -6.78
CA SER A 44 -3.62 5.99 -7.46
C SER A 44 -4.62 5.30 -6.53
N CYS A 45 -4.14 4.74 -5.42
CA CYS A 45 -4.98 4.05 -4.45
C CYS A 45 -4.33 4.05 -3.06
N CYS A 46 -5.15 3.88 -2.03
CA CYS A 46 -4.67 3.67 -0.67
C CYS A 46 -4.67 2.16 -0.37
N VAL A 47 -3.59 1.66 0.25
CA VAL A 47 -3.49 0.26 0.67
C VAL A 47 -3.14 0.16 2.16
N CYS A 48 -3.72 -0.83 2.84
CA CYS A 48 -3.33 -1.14 4.21
C CYS A 48 -2.07 -2.00 4.20
N ARG A 49 -1.01 -1.56 4.88
CA ARG A 49 0.20 -2.37 5.15
C ARG A 49 0.34 -2.61 6.64
N CYS A 50 0.43 -3.87 7.03
CA CYS A 50 0.58 -4.30 8.40
C CYS A 50 2.00 -4.80 8.60
N TYR A 51 2.75 -4.19 9.52
CA TYR A 51 4.17 -4.45 9.70
C TYR A 51 4.45 -5.57 10.71
N ASP A 52 3.56 -5.72 11.69
CA ASP A 52 3.76 -6.59 12.85
C ASP A 52 3.14 -8.00 12.69
N LEU A 53 2.64 -8.35 11.49
CA LEU A 53 2.13 -9.70 11.23
C LEU A 53 3.28 -10.67 10.94
N PRO A 54 3.25 -11.91 11.46
CA PRO A 54 4.19 -12.97 11.09
C PRO A 54 4.21 -13.16 9.57
N LEU A 55 5.38 -13.44 8.99
CA LEU A 55 5.60 -13.54 7.53
C LEU A 55 4.59 -14.45 6.82
N GLU A 56 4.15 -15.52 7.47
CA GLU A 56 3.15 -16.47 6.98
C GLU A 56 1.78 -15.81 6.70
N PHE A 57 1.43 -14.74 7.40
CA PHE A 57 0.17 -14.01 7.24
C PHE A 57 0.27 -12.75 6.37
N ARG A 58 1.50 -12.36 5.95
CA ARG A 58 1.73 -11.14 5.15
C ARG A 58 1.27 -11.28 3.69
N VAL A 59 1.22 -12.49 3.16
CA VAL A 59 0.89 -12.72 1.74
C VAL A 59 -0.63 -12.65 1.47
N THR A 60 -1.46 -12.90 2.50
CA THR A 60 -2.93 -12.83 2.40
C THR A 60 -3.51 -11.50 2.91
N SER A 61 -2.67 -10.51 3.25
CA SER A 61 -3.08 -9.24 3.86
C SER A 61 -3.87 -8.30 2.94
N ARG A 62 -4.35 -8.77 1.77
CA ARG A 62 -5.56 -8.19 1.18
C ARG A 62 -6.73 -8.60 2.07
N SER A 63 -7.00 -7.77 3.09
CA SER A 63 -8.10 -7.87 4.06
C SER A 63 -8.99 -9.10 3.83
N PRO A 64 -8.78 -10.22 4.57
CA PRO A 64 -9.77 -11.28 4.58
C PRO A 64 -11.09 -10.65 5.03
N ARG A 65 -12.05 -10.58 4.10
CA ARG A 65 -13.45 -10.30 4.45
C ARG A 65 -13.78 -11.25 5.57
N THR A 66 -14.26 -10.69 6.69
CA THR A 66 -14.51 -11.32 7.98
C THR A 66 -14.97 -12.77 7.82
N TYR A 67 -14.02 -13.69 7.83
CA TYR A 67 -14.32 -15.11 7.98
C TYR A 67 -13.85 -15.47 9.37
N LYS A 68 -14.80 -15.77 10.25
CA LYS A 68 -14.58 -16.21 11.62
C LYS A 68 -13.88 -17.58 11.61
N GLN A 69 -12.60 -17.61 11.27
CA GLN A 69 -11.75 -18.78 11.47
C GLN A 69 -10.68 -18.39 12.49
N SER A 70 -10.88 -18.87 13.71
CA SER A 70 -9.85 -18.90 14.75
C SER A 70 -8.73 -19.81 14.27
N VAL A 71 -7.68 -19.23 13.70
CA VAL A 71 -6.46 -19.98 13.37
C VAL A 71 -5.79 -20.35 14.69
N LYS A 72 -5.89 -21.62 15.09
CA LYS A 72 -5.09 -22.18 16.18
C LYS A 72 -3.65 -22.26 15.68
N VAL A 73 -2.82 -21.30 16.11
CA VAL A 73 -1.38 -21.33 15.86
C VAL A 73 -0.82 -22.53 16.62
N LYS A 74 -0.41 -23.58 15.91
CA LYS A 74 0.46 -24.61 16.46
C LYS A 74 1.88 -24.13 16.25
N ILE A 75 2.56 -23.78 17.35
CA ILE A 75 3.99 -23.49 17.35
C ILE A 75 4.70 -24.81 17.02
N PRO A 76 5.55 -24.89 15.97
CA PRO A 76 6.34 -26.09 15.70
C PRO A 76 7.37 -26.29 16.83
N GLU A 77 7.40 -27.48 17.42
CA GLU A 77 8.21 -27.83 18.59
C GLU A 77 9.70 -28.10 18.29
N ASP A 78 10.23 -27.64 17.15
CA ASP A 78 11.63 -27.86 16.80
C ASP A 78 12.41 -26.54 16.84
N GLN A 79 12.49 -25.98 18.04
CA GLN A 79 13.43 -24.93 18.41
C GLN A 79 14.79 -25.57 18.77
N TRP A 80 15.48 -26.10 17.76
CA TRP A 80 16.92 -26.36 17.70
C TRP A 80 17.75 -26.20 18.99
N LYS A 81 17.62 -27.15 19.93
CA LYS A 81 18.70 -27.92 20.60
C LYS A 81 18.17 -28.85 21.68
#